data_AF-A0A850JXT5-F1
#
_entry.id   AF-A0A850JXT5-F1
#
_cell.length_a   1.000
_cell.length_b   1.000
_cell.length_c   1.000
_cell.angle_alpha   90.00
_cell.angle_beta   90.00
_cell.angle_gamma   90.00
#
_symmetry.space_group_name_H-M   'P 1'
#
loop_
_entity.id
_entity.type
_entity.pdbx_description
1 polymer ?
#
loop_
_entity_poly.entity_id
_entity_poly.type
_entity_poly.pdbx_seq_one_letter_code
_entity_poly.pdbx_strand_id
1 'polypeptide(L)'
;MINKDSTSSNLFIIRFPFQLLSAQEAVNYFKLTNNHLIVVLNYNNPEKHKAQLKNLIDYDFWDKVLIYEEEKGSNFFKLAKHIKELKKEKYNYVFIKNSFLANDQLLLSNIEYNKLILLEDGTITFRLIDRIINKKPLFSFKKKLYRFYLLGLNLKKKYSFEIFTMFDLPKLKEYKVHKHNFEYLRKKYEIESKEKSQDKIFIIGQQHVETKYLSLETYLGFIEAIIKKYPNCKITYMMHRKELEDKFEPLTSKYKNLEILKSDTMGELYFIQLSYQPFMIIGTASTLLFSLKKFFPKLDILSYVFEDNEILAEHEWFYNNYKSFEKEKIKFVKKEDF
;
A
#
# COMPACT_ATOMS: atom_id res chain seq x y z
N MET A 1 -28.28 -22.17 -7.61
CA MET A 1 -27.53 -23.44 -7.55
C MET A 1 -26.05 -23.11 -7.73
N ILE A 2 -25.26 -23.23 -6.66
CA ILE A 2 -23.81 -23.07 -6.74
C ILE A 2 -23.27 -24.44 -7.18
N ASN A 3 -22.72 -24.50 -8.39
CA ASN A 3 -21.99 -25.68 -8.85
C ASN A 3 -20.84 -25.94 -7.87
N LYS A 4 -20.96 -27.05 -7.15
CA LYS A 4 -19.99 -27.54 -6.17
C LYS A 4 -18.88 -28.35 -6.87
N ASP A 5 -18.49 -27.89 -8.06
CA ASP A 5 -17.39 -28.42 -8.86
C ASP A 5 -16.32 -27.33 -9.02
N SER A 6 -15.40 -27.26 -8.06
CA SER A 6 -13.97 -27.31 -8.37
C SER A 6 -13.15 -27.34 -7.08
N THR A 7 -12.28 -28.33 -6.96
CA THR A 7 -11.17 -28.44 -6.01
C THR A 7 -10.09 -27.36 -6.22
N SER A 8 -10.41 -26.27 -6.90
CA SER A 8 -9.46 -25.24 -7.33
C SER A 8 -9.27 -24.18 -6.25
N SER A 9 -8.02 -24.02 -5.81
CA SER A 9 -7.61 -23.03 -4.82
C SER A 9 -7.53 -21.62 -5.41
N ASN A 10 -7.46 -20.62 -4.54
CA ASN A 10 -7.18 -19.24 -4.91
C ASN A 10 -5.77 -18.88 -4.43
N LEU A 11 -4.96 -18.28 -5.29
CA LEU A 11 -3.57 -17.97 -4.98
C LEU A 11 -3.38 -16.47 -4.76
N PHE A 12 -2.87 -16.08 -3.59
CA PHE A 12 -2.54 -14.70 -3.25
C PHE A 12 -1.04 -14.57 -3.09
N ILE A 13 -0.42 -13.62 -3.80
CA ILE A 13 1.03 -13.41 -3.76
C ILE A 13 1.32 -11.98 -3.34
N ILE A 14 1.88 -11.85 -2.15
CA ILE A 14 2.16 -10.55 -1.52
C ILE A 14 3.63 -10.39 -1.18
N ARG A 15 4.06 -9.13 -1.06
CA ARG A 15 5.44 -8.72 -0.73
C ARG A 15 5.49 -7.65 0.35
N PHE A 16 4.39 -6.94 0.58
CA PHE A 16 4.33 -5.81 1.49
C PHE A 16 3.08 -5.90 2.39
N PRO A 17 3.12 -5.39 3.63
CA PRO A 17 2.00 -5.41 4.55
C PRO A 17 0.68 -4.86 3.99
N PHE A 18 0.73 -3.78 3.23
CA PHE A 18 -0.48 -3.20 2.63
C PHE A 18 -1.17 -4.16 1.64
N GLN A 19 -0.39 -4.98 0.92
CA GLN A 19 -0.94 -5.99 0.00
C GLN A 19 -1.65 -7.11 0.76
N LEU A 20 -1.24 -7.42 2.00
CA LEU A 20 -1.95 -8.37 2.85
C LEU A 20 -3.35 -7.84 3.20
N LEU A 21 -3.47 -6.55 3.54
CA LEU A 21 -4.75 -5.91 3.80
C LEU A 21 -5.66 -5.93 2.56
N SER A 22 -5.12 -5.57 1.39
CA SER A 22 -5.87 -5.66 0.12
C SER A 22 -6.28 -7.10 -0.21
N ALA A 23 -5.43 -8.09 0.07
CA ALA A 23 -5.72 -9.51 -0.17
C ALA A 23 -6.86 -10.02 0.73
N GLN A 24 -6.86 -9.68 2.02
CA GLN A 24 -7.94 -10.03 2.94
C GLN A 24 -9.28 -9.40 2.52
N GLU A 25 -9.23 -8.14 2.08
CA GLU A 25 -10.41 -7.47 1.53
C GLU A 25 -10.92 -8.18 0.26
N ALA A 26 -10.02 -8.62 -0.62
CA ALA A 26 -10.39 -9.36 -1.82
C ALA A 26 -11.04 -10.72 -1.50
N VAL A 27 -10.52 -11.46 -0.51
CA VAL A 27 -11.14 -12.72 -0.06
C VAL A 27 -12.60 -12.49 0.33
N ASN A 28 -12.89 -11.44 1.09
CA ASN A 28 -14.25 -11.13 1.50
C ASN A 28 -15.13 -10.63 0.33
N TYR A 29 -14.63 -9.68 -0.45
CA TYR A 29 -15.35 -9.10 -1.59
C TYR A 29 -15.78 -10.15 -2.62
N PHE A 30 -14.88 -11.07 -2.96
CA PHE A 30 -15.15 -12.15 -3.91
C PHE A 30 -15.78 -13.40 -3.26
N LYS A 31 -15.99 -13.39 -1.93
CA LYS A 31 -16.56 -14.49 -1.14
C LYS A 31 -15.80 -15.81 -1.37
N LEU A 32 -14.48 -15.74 -1.31
CA LEU A 32 -13.59 -16.85 -1.68
C LEU A 32 -13.34 -17.80 -0.51
N THR A 33 -13.23 -19.09 -0.84
CA THR A 33 -12.84 -20.18 0.07
C THR A 33 -11.65 -20.94 -0.54
N ASN A 34 -10.88 -21.69 0.25
CA ASN A 34 -9.67 -22.40 -0.21
C ASN A 34 -8.60 -21.42 -0.74
N ASN A 35 -8.16 -20.51 0.14
CA ASN A 35 -7.28 -19.39 -0.14
C ASN A 35 -5.86 -19.69 0.32
N HIS A 36 -4.93 -19.72 -0.64
CA HIS A 36 -3.51 -19.97 -0.40
C HIS A 36 -2.73 -18.67 -0.50
N LEU A 37 -2.00 -18.33 0.55
CA LEU A 37 -1.14 -17.16 0.62
C LEU A 37 0.32 -17.54 0.37
N ILE A 38 0.97 -16.82 -0.55
CA ILE A 38 2.42 -16.80 -0.71
C ILE A 38 2.95 -15.44 -0.29
N VAL A 39 3.85 -15.45 0.68
CA VAL A 39 4.58 -14.26 1.13
C VAL A 39 5.99 -14.29 0.58
N VAL A 40 6.31 -13.34 -0.29
CA VAL A 40 7.64 -13.20 -0.89
C VAL A 40 8.44 -12.15 -0.12
N LEU A 41 9.43 -12.61 0.64
CA LEU A 41 10.33 -11.78 1.43
C LEU A 41 11.59 -11.48 0.62
N ASN A 42 11.72 -10.23 0.15
CA ASN A 42 12.89 -9.80 -0.62
C ASN A 42 14.13 -9.71 0.27
N TYR A 43 15.25 -10.27 -0.19
CA TYR A 43 16.53 -10.25 0.52
C TYR A 43 16.94 -8.84 0.96
N ASN A 44 16.76 -7.84 0.08
CA ASN A 44 17.17 -6.45 0.30
C ASN A 44 16.25 -5.67 1.25
N ASN A 45 15.10 -6.23 1.64
CA ASN A 45 14.24 -5.57 2.61
C ASN A 45 14.86 -5.69 4.02
N PRO A 46 14.77 -4.66 4.87
CA PRO A 46 15.23 -4.75 6.26
C PRO A 46 14.56 -5.89 7.02
N GLU A 47 15.28 -6.55 7.93
CA GLU A 47 14.73 -7.66 8.75
C GLU A 47 13.48 -7.25 9.53
N LYS A 48 13.48 -6.04 10.06
CA LYS A 48 12.31 -5.46 10.74
C LYS A 48 11.07 -5.43 9.86
N HIS A 49 11.22 -5.13 8.57
CA HIS A 49 10.12 -5.16 7.61
C HIS A 49 9.64 -6.59 7.32
N LYS A 50 10.56 -7.55 7.21
CA LYS A 50 10.23 -8.97 7.01
C LYS A 50 9.48 -9.52 8.23
N ALA A 51 9.98 -9.25 9.44
CA ALA A 51 9.37 -9.65 10.70
C ALA A 51 7.97 -9.05 10.85
N GLN A 52 7.81 -7.76 10.54
CA GLN A 52 6.51 -7.10 10.53
C GLN A 52 5.53 -7.83 9.62
N LEU A 53 5.90 -8.13 8.37
CA LEU A 53 5.00 -8.82 7.45
C LEU A 53 4.60 -10.22 7.97
N LYS A 54 5.53 -10.98 8.56
CA LYS A 54 5.23 -12.29 9.16
C LYS A 54 4.25 -12.18 10.33
N ASN A 55 4.45 -11.19 11.21
CA ASN A 55 3.62 -11.01 12.41
C ASN A 55 2.18 -10.57 12.10
N LEU A 56 1.94 -10.05 10.89
CA LEU A 56 0.61 -9.62 10.46
C LEU A 56 -0.22 -10.74 9.83
N ILE A 57 0.40 -11.88 9.56
CA ILE A 57 -0.30 -13.03 8.97
C ILE A 57 -1.20 -13.64 10.03
N ASP A 58 -2.50 -13.54 9.80
CA ASP A 58 -3.51 -14.30 10.49
C ASP A 58 -3.56 -15.70 9.86
N TYR A 59 -2.82 -16.67 10.43
CA TYR A 59 -2.69 -18.01 9.84
C TYR A 59 -4.01 -18.77 9.76
N ASP A 60 -4.97 -18.49 10.64
CA ASP A 60 -6.29 -19.11 10.64
C ASP A 60 -7.20 -18.56 9.53
N PHE A 61 -6.87 -17.39 8.98
CA PHE A 61 -7.60 -16.80 7.86
C PHE A 61 -7.30 -17.48 6.51
N TRP A 62 -6.15 -18.18 6.40
CA TRP A 62 -5.68 -18.77 5.15
C TRP A 62 -5.63 -20.29 5.24
N ASP A 63 -6.16 -20.99 4.24
CA ASP A 63 -6.11 -22.46 4.17
C ASP A 63 -4.67 -23.00 4.01
N LYS A 64 -3.78 -22.19 3.44
CA LYS A 64 -2.37 -22.51 3.27
C LYS A 64 -1.52 -21.24 3.24
N VAL A 65 -0.43 -21.20 4.00
CA VAL A 65 0.55 -20.11 3.97
C VAL A 65 1.92 -20.66 3.59
N LEU A 66 2.53 -20.09 2.56
CA LEU A 66 3.89 -20.39 2.13
C LEU A 66 4.74 -19.12 2.21
N ILE A 67 5.86 -19.18 2.93
CA ILE A 67 6.81 -18.09 3.02
C ILE A 67 7.99 -18.40 2.10
N TYR A 68 8.22 -17.54 1.13
CA TYR A 68 9.34 -17.60 0.20
C TYR A 68 10.34 -16.48 0.53
N GLU A 69 11.47 -16.87 1.09
CA GLU A 69 12.57 -15.95 1.38
C GLU A 69 13.59 -15.93 0.24
N GLU A 70 13.81 -14.76 -0.35
CA GLU A 70 14.88 -14.58 -1.31
C GLU A 70 16.24 -14.56 -0.60
N GLU A 71 17.19 -15.30 -1.16
CA GLU A 71 18.58 -15.36 -0.67
C GLU A 71 19.47 -14.34 -1.39
N LYS A 72 20.62 -14.05 -0.78
CA LYS A 72 21.69 -13.28 -1.42
C LYS A 72 22.18 -14.03 -2.66
N GLY A 73 22.07 -13.40 -3.83
CA GLY A 73 22.51 -13.98 -5.10
C GLY A 73 21.39 -14.64 -5.90
N SER A 74 21.67 -15.79 -6.52
CA SER A 74 20.79 -16.37 -7.53
C SER A 74 19.75 -17.31 -6.95
N ASN A 75 18.52 -16.82 -6.80
CA ASN A 75 17.34 -17.60 -6.43
C ASN A 75 16.80 -18.54 -7.55
N PHE A 76 17.65 -18.95 -8.50
CA PHE A 76 17.24 -19.65 -9.73
C PHE A 76 16.53 -20.98 -9.46
N PHE A 77 17.21 -21.93 -8.82
CA PHE A 77 16.66 -23.26 -8.56
C PHE A 77 15.50 -23.22 -7.57
N LYS A 78 15.57 -22.34 -6.56
CA LYS A 78 14.50 -22.14 -5.58
C LYS A 78 13.22 -21.66 -6.25
N LEU A 79 13.31 -20.61 -7.08
CA LEU A 79 12.17 -20.11 -7.85
C LEU A 79 11.62 -21.17 -8.81
N ALA A 80 12.50 -21.91 -9.51
CA ALA A 80 12.07 -22.97 -10.40
C ALA A 80 11.34 -24.11 -9.68
N LYS A 81 11.84 -24.54 -8.51
CA LYS A 81 11.21 -25.54 -7.66
C LYS A 81 9.81 -25.11 -7.24
N HIS A 82 9.65 -23.88 -6.74
CA HIS A 82 8.35 -23.36 -6.33
C HIS A 82 7.38 -23.22 -7.50
N ILE A 83 7.83 -22.75 -8.67
CA ILE A 83 6.96 -22.70 -9.84
C ILE A 83 6.49 -24.11 -10.24
N LYS A 84 7.37 -25.11 -10.19
CA LYS A 84 7.00 -26.51 -10.47
C LYS A 84 6.04 -27.08 -9.43
N GLU A 85 6.16 -26.71 -8.17
CA GLU A 85 5.21 -27.07 -7.11
C GLU A 85 3.84 -26.44 -7.37
N LEU A 86 3.79 -25.12 -7.60
CA LEU A 86 2.54 -24.39 -7.83
C LEU A 86 1.83 -24.81 -9.12
N LYS A 87 2.59 -25.24 -10.13
CA LYS A 87 2.06 -25.76 -11.41
C LYS A 87 1.26 -27.07 -11.25
N LYS A 88 1.38 -27.78 -10.12
CA LYS A 88 0.63 -29.01 -9.85
C LYS A 88 -0.84 -28.74 -9.52
N GLU A 89 -1.19 -27.51 -9.17
CA GLU A 89 -2.53 -27.10 -8.81
C GLU A 89 -3.15 -26.22 -9.92
N LYS A 90 -4.49 -26.21 -9.98
CA LYS A 90 -5.26 -25.29 -10.84
C LYS A 90 -5.95 -24.25 -9.97
N TYR A 91 -5.77 -22.98 -10.31
CA TYR A 91 -6.31 -21.89 -9.50
C TYR A 91 -7.56 -21.26 -10.12
N ASN A 92 -8.57 -20.97 -9.31
CA ASN A 92 -9.70 -20.16 -9.79
C ASN A 92 -9.27 -18.71 -9.97
N TYR A 93 -8.65 -18.15 -8.94
CA TYR A 93 -8.15 -16.78 -8.95
C TYR A 93 -6.68 -16.76 -8.58
N VAL A 94 -5.93 -15.89 -9.26
CA VAL A 94 -4.57 -15.52 -8.88
C VAL A 94 -4.55 -14.01 -8.62
N PHE A 95 -4.17 -13.64 -7.40
CA PHE A 95 -4.05 -12.26 -6.95
C PHE A 95 -2.58 -11.91 -6.79
N ILE A 96 -2.13 -10.87 -7.50
CA ILE A 96 -0.75 -10.35 -7.40
C ILE A 96 -0.76 -8.83 -7.31
N LYS A 97 0.33 -8.22 -6.87
CA LYS A 97 0.49 -6.77 -6.93
C LYS A 97 0.33 -6.22 -8.36
N ASN A 98 -0.16 -4.99 -8.46
CA ASN A 98 -0.32 -4.21 -9.70
C ASN A 98 0.98 -3.83 -10.45
N SER A 99 2.14 -4.37 -10.05
CA SER A 99 3.44 -4.11 -10.69
C SER A 99 4.11 -5.41 -11.10
N PHE A 100 4.07 -5.70 -12.40
CA PHE A 100 4.57 -6.96 -12.95
C PHE A 100 6.10 -7.03 -12.97
N LEU A 101 6.68 -7.77 -12.02
CA LEU A 101 8.10 -8.10 -12.03
C LEU A 101 8.36 -9.27 -12.99
N ALA A 102 9.61 -9.40 -13.42
CA ALA A 102 10.09 -10.53 -14.22
C ALA A 102 9.77 -11.90 -13.60
N ASN A 103 9.80 -12.01 -12.27
CA ASN A 103 9.46 -13.24 -11.56
C ASN A 103 7.94 -13.52 -11.55
N ASP A 104 7.11 -12.47 -11.50
CA ASP A 104 5.65 -12.61 -11.62
C ASP A 104 5.29 -13.12 -13.02
N GLN A 105 5.94 -12.58 -14.06
CA GLN A 105 5.78 -13.06 -15.43
C GLN A 105 6.14 -14.54 -15.58
N LEU A 106 7.29 -14.93 -15.01
CA LEU A 106 7.75 -16.31 -15.04
C LEU A 106 6.74 -17.25 -14.35
N LEU A 107 6.26 -16.89 -13.17
CA LEU A 107 5.26 -17.68 -12.46
C LEU A 107 3.95 -17.80 -13.25
N LEU A 108 3.36 -16.67 -13.65
CA LEU A 108 2.08 -16.62 -14.37
C LEU A 108 2.14 -17.32 -15.75
N SER A 109 3.32 -17.46 -16.34
CA SER A 109 3.50 -18.21 -17.60
C SER A 109 3.43 -19.73 -17.41
N ASN A 110 3.55 -20.22 -16.17
CA ASN A 110 3.71 -21.65 -15.88
C ASN A 110 2.57 -22.25 -15.04
N ILE A 111 1.79 -21.43 -14.34
CA ILE A 111 0.62 -21.90 -13.59
C ILE A 111 -0.69 -21.78 -14.39
N GLU A 112 -1.63 -22.67 -14.10
CA GLU A 112 -2.97 -22.65 -14.69
C GLU A 112 -3.94 -21.89 -13.79
N TYR A 113 -4.65 -20.92 -14.36
CA TYR A 113 -5.65 -20.14 -13.63
C TYR A 113 -6.76 -19.60 -14.52
N ASN A 114 -7.95 -19.41 -13.94
CA ASN A 114 -9.11 -18.86 -14.65
C ASN A 114 -9.08 -17.32 -14.70
N LYS A 115 -8.75 -16.66 -13.59
CA LYS A 115 -8.72 -15.19 -13.50
C LYS A 115 -7.46 -14.67 -12.81
N LEU A 116 -6.92 -13.58 -13.34
CA LEU A 116 -5.84 -12.82 -12.75
C LEU A 116 -6.38 -11.48 -12.25
N ILE A 117 -6.12 -11.16 -10.98
CA ILE A 117 -6.57 -9.92 -10.35
C ILE A 117 -5.35 -9.19 -9.79
N LEU A 118 -5.23 -7.91 -10.12
CA LEU A 118 -4.18 -7.04 -9.61
C LEU A 118 -4.65 -6.35 -8.33
N LEU A 119 -3.95 -6.60 -7.23
CA LEU A 119 -4.16 -5.99 -5.93
C LEU A 119 -3.58 -4.58 -5.86
N GLU A 120 -4.18 -3.80 -4.97
CA GLU A 120 -3.80 -2.43 -4.63
C GLU A 120 -2.37 -2.37 -4.05
N ASP A 121 -1.60 -1.36 -4.46
CA ASP A 121 -0.18 -1.15 -4.08
C ASP A 121 0.12 0.35 -3.92
N GLY A 122 -0.86 1.10 -3.40
CA GLY A 122 -0.78 2.55 -3.20
C GLY A 122 -0.65 3.31 -4.52
N THR A 123 0.16 4.37 -4.54
CA THR A 123 0.31 5.22 -5.75
C THR A 123 0.95 4.50 -6.94
N ILE A 124 1.49 3.29 -6.76
CA ILE A 124 1.93 2.46 -7.89
C ILE A 124 0.74 2.12 -8.81
N THR A 125 -0.49 2.05 -8.29
CA THR A 125 -1.71 1.87 -9.08
C THR A 125 -1.83 2.93 -10.18
N PHE A 126 -1.56 4.21 -9.87
CA PHE A 126 -1.61 5.27 -10.88
C PHE A 126 -0.56 5.10 -11.98
N ARG A 127 0.61 4.53 -11.68
CA ARG A 127 1.63 4.20 -12.69
C ARG A 127 1.18 3.07 -13.60
N LEU A 128 0.48 2.06 -13.05
CA LEU A 128 -0.14 1.02 -13.87
C LEU A 128 -1.16 1.66 -14.83
N ILE A 129 -2.01 2.55 -14.32
CA ILE A 129 -3.04 3.21 -15.14
C ILE A 129 -2.42 4.08 -16.23
N ASP A 130 -1.36 4.84 -15.93
CA ASP A 130 -0.59 5.59 -16.93
C ASP A 130 -0.08 4.68 -18.05
N ARG A 131 0.48 3.51 -17.69
CA ARG A 131 0.98 2.55 -18.69
C ARG A 131 -0.14 1.99 -19.55
N ILE A 132 -1.31 1.69 -18.96
CA ILE A 132 -2.47 1.19 -19.70
C ILE A 132 -2.96 2.24 -20.70
N ILE A 133 -3.21 3.47 -20.23
CA ILE A 133 -3.72 4.57 -21.07
C ILE A 133 -2.76 4.88 -22.21
N ASN A 134 -1.46 4.95 -21.91
CA ASN A 134 -0.43 5.26 -22.89
C ASN A 134 0.10 4.04 -23.64
N LYS A 135 -0.56 2.87 -23.53
CA LYS A 135 -0.19 1.60 -24.18
C LYS A 135 1.29 1.21 -24.00
N LYS A 136 1.89 1.57 -22.87
CA LYS A 136 3.26 1.22 -22.51
C LYS A 136 3.31 -0.27 -22.12
N PRO A 137 4.40 -1.00 -22.40
CA PRO A 137 4.53 -2.41 -22.01
C PRO A 137 4.28 -2.62 -20.52
N LEU A 138 3.51 -3.61 -20.10
CA LEU A 138 3.25 -3.84 -18.67
C LEU A 138 4.38 -4.61 -17.97
N PHE A 139 5.15 -5.37 -18.74
CA PHE A 139 6.20 -6.26 -18.23
C PHE A 139 7.58 -5.76 -18.64
N SER A 140 8.55 -5.86 -17.71
CA SER A 140 9.97 -5.71 -18.02
C SER A 140 10.60 -7.09 -18.18
N PHE A 141 10.87 -7.49 -19.42
CA PHE A 141 11.54 -8.75 -19.69
C PHE A 141 13.04 -8.64 -19.35
N LYS A 142 13.59 -9.63 -18.63
CA LYS A 142 15.02 -9.67 -18.30
C LYS A 142 15.68 -10.86 -18.99
N LYS A 143 16.81 -10.64 -19.70
CA LYS A 143 17.58 -11.70 -20.39
C LYS A 143 17.93 -12.88 -19.46
N LYS A 144 18.17 -12.62 -18.18
CA LYS A 144 18.42 -13.66 -17.16
C LYS A 144 17.29 -14.68 -16.97
N LEU A 145 16.12 -14.46 -17.58
CA LEU A 145 15.03 -15.44 -17.56
C LEU A 145 15.24 -16.60 -18.55
N TYR A 146 16.08 -16.43 -19.59
CA TYR A 146 16.29 -17.49 -20.61
C TYR A 146 16.80 -18.81 -20.04
N ARG A 147 17.60 -18.77 -18.96
CA ARG A 147 18.05 -20.00 -18.26
C ARG A 147 16.90 -20.86 -17.72
N PHE A 148 15.69 -20.32 -17.51
CA PHE A 148 14.55 -21.12 -17.06
C PHE A 148 13.96 -22.02 -18.17
N TYR A 149 14.25 -21.76 -19.45
CA TYR A 149 13.92 -22.70 -20.52
C TYR A 149 14.61 -24.06 -20.33
N LEU A 150 15.85 -24.06 -19.81
CA LEU A 150 16.59 -25.29 -19.51
C LEU A 150 15.89 -26.17 -18.45
N LEU A 151 14.97 -25.59 -17.68
CA LEU A 151 14.18 -26.30 -16.67
C LEU A 151 12.76 -26.64 -17.13
N GLY A 152 12.45 -26.41 -18.41
CA GLY A 152 11.12 -26.65 -19.01
C GLY A 152 10.07 -25.62 -18.62
N LEU A 153 10.48 -24.39 -18.26
CA LEU A 153 9.56 -23.31 -17.89
C LEU A 153 9.32 -22.33 -19.04
N ASN A 154 8.07 -21.90 -19.18
CA ASN A 154 7.65 -20.88 -20.11
C ASN A 154 8.01 -19.48 -19.58
N LEU A 155 8.40 -18.55 -20.46
CA LEU A 155 8.77 -17.19 -20.06
C LEU A 155 7.72 -16.13 -20.41
N LYS A 156 6.78 -16.47 -21.28
CA LYS A 156 5.76 -15.56 -21.77
C LYS A 156 4.43 -16.29 -21.90
N LYS A 157 3.36 -15.60 -21.53
CA LYS A 157 1.96 -15.93 -21.76
C LYS A 157 1.23 -14.60 -22.03
N LYS A 158 0.15 -14.62 -22.82
CA LYS A 158 -0.73 -13.44 -22.93
C LYS A 158 -1.57 -13.36 -21.66
N TYR A 159 -1.65 -12.18 -21.07
CA TYR A 159 -2.37 -11.96 -19.82
C TYR A 159 -3.61 -11.12 -20.07
N SER A 160 -4.73 -11.55 -19.52
CA SER A 160 -5.89 -10.72 -19.25
C SER A 160 -6.01 -10.59 -17.73
N PHE A 161 -6.34 -9.41 -17.23
CA PHE A 161 -6.44 -9.18 -15.79
C PHE A 161 -7.55 -8.19 -15.46
N GLU A 162 -8.05 -8.31 -14.23
CA GLU A 162 -8.95 -7.38 -13.59
C GLU A 162 -8.17 -6.58 -12.52
N ILE A 163 -8.65 -5.41 -12.14
CA ILE A 163 -7.99 -4.54 -11.16
C ILE A 163 -8.85 -4.48 -9.89
N PHE A 164 -8.26 -4.71 -8.73
CA PHE A 164 -8.90 -4.58 -7.42
C PHE A 164 -8.22 -3.43 -6.65
N THR A 165 -8.95 -2.34 -6.45
CA THR A 165 -8.36 -1.06 -6.02
C THR A 165 -9.33 -0.27 -5.14
N MET A 166 -8.76 0.58 -4.27
CA MET A 166 -9.55 1.55 -3.49
C MET A 166 -9.82 2.85 -4.24
N PHE A 167 -9.11 3.09 -5.35
CA PHE A 167 -9.14 4.35 -6.09
C PHE A 167 -10.31 4.42 -7.08
N ASP A 168 -10.82 5.63 -7.26
CA ASP A 168 -11.72 6.01 -8.32
C ASP A 168 -10.94 6.22 -9.62
N LEU A 169 -10.75 5.11 -10.34
CA LEU A 169 -10.02 5.10 -11.62
C LEU A 169 -10.89 5.64 -12.77
N PRO A 170 -10.27 6.25 -13.81
CA PRO A 170 -10.98 6.57 -15.05
C PRO A 170 -11.56 5.30 -15.68
N LYS A 171 -12.61 5.44 -16.51
CA LYS A 171 -13.18 4.29 -17.22
C LYS A 171 -12.13 3.65 -18.15
N LEU A 172 -11.68 2.45 -17.79
CA LEU A 172 -10.77 1.63 -18.59
C LEU A 172 -11.60 0.64 -19.42
N LYS A 173 -11.97 0.99 -20.65
CA LYS A 173 -12.90 0.21 -21.48
C LYS A 173 -12.55 -1.28 -21.61
N GLU A 174 -11.25 -1.61 -21.59
CA GLU A 174 -10.75 -2.97 -21.76
C GLU A 174 -10.53 -3.73 -20.44
N TYR A 175 -10.69 -3.08 -19.29
CA TYR A 175 -10.36 -3.65 -17.99
C TYR A 175 -11.53 -3.57 -17.02
N LYS A 176 -11.83 -4.71 -16.39
CA LYS A 176 -12.76 -4.73 -15.27
C LYS A 176 -12.07 -4.19 -14.03
N VAL A 177 -12.67 -3.19 -13.41
CA VAL A 177 -12.21 -2.59 -12.15
C VAL A 177 -13.20 -2.95 -11.06
N HIS A 178 -12.69 -3.49 -9.96
CA HIS A 178 -13.40 -3.80 -8.74
C HIS A 178 -12.97 -2.83 -7.66
N LYS A 179 -13.94 -2.05 -7.17
CA LYS A 179 -13.68 -1.04 -6.16
C LYS A 179 -13.94 -1.63 -4.77
N HIS A 180 -13.03 -1.40 -3.84
CA HIS A 180 -13.24 -1.69 -2.43
C HIS A 180 -13.07 -0.43 -1.57
N ASN A 181 -13.59 -0.49 -0.35
CA ASN A 181 -13.52 0.58 0.65
C ASN A 181 -13.04 0.06 2.01
N PHE A 182 -12.41 -1.12 2.04
CA PHE A 182 -11.93 -1.81 3.23
C PHE A 182 -13.05 -2.20 4.21
N GLU A 183 -14.23 -2.56 3.71
CA GLU A 183 -15.40 -2.89 4.54
C GLU A 183 -15.13 -4.07 5.47
N TYR A 184 -14.47 -5.13 4.96
CA TYR A 184 -14.14 -6.29 5.79
C TYR A 184 -13.19 -5.90 6.91
N LEU A 185 -12.14 -5.15 6.60
CA LEU A 185 -11.18 -4.71 7.61
C LEU A 185 -11.80 -3.72 8.60
N ARG A 186 -12.62 -2.78 8.16
CA ARG A 186 -13.34 -1.87 9.06
C ARG A 186 -14.18 -2.64 10.07
N LYS A 187 -14.91 -3.66 9.61
CA LYS A 187 -15.67 -4.55 10.49
C LYS A 187 -14.77 -5.36 11.42
N LYS A 188 -13.70 -5.96 10.91
CA LYS A 188 -12.74 -6.78 11.70
C LYS A 188 -12.12 -5.97 12.85
N TYR A 189 -11.81 -4.71 12.62
CA TYR A 189 -11.19 -3.82 13.62
C TYR A 189 -12.20 -2.90 14.31
N GLU A 190 -13.50 -3.15 14.12
CA GLU A 190 -14.62 -2.39 14.70
C GLU A 190 -14.43 -0.87 14.59
N ILE A 191 -14.01 -0.39 13.41
CA ILE A 191 -13.63 1.02 13.25
C ILE A 191 -14.79 1.96 13.57
N GLU A 192 -15.99 1.60 13.16
CA GLU A 192 -17.19 2.40 13.39
C GLU A 192 -17.67 2.42 14.85
N SER A 193 -17.28 1.44 15.69
CA SER A 193 -17.65 1.42 17.12
C SER A 193 -16.72 2.28 17.98
N LYS A 194 -15.53 2.62 17.48
CA LYS A 194 -14.54 3.41 18.20
C LYS A 194 -15.01 4.84 18.40
N GLU A 195 -14.92 5.32 19.64
CA GLU A 195 -15.23 6.70 19.97
C GLU A 195 -14.24 7.68 19.32
N LYS A 196 -14.76 8.83 18.86
CA LYS A 196 -13.93 9.92 18.32
C LYS A 196 -13.38 10.77 19.48
N SER A 197 -12.06 10.81 19.60
CA SER A 197 -11.36 11.75 20.49
C SER A 197 -11.61 13.19 20.04
N GLN A 198 -11.71 14.09 21.02
CA GLN A 198 -11.95 15.51 20.78
C GLN A 198 -10.67 16.34 20.71
N ASP A 199 -9.52 15.73 21.04
CA ASP A 199 -8.29 16.45 21.37
C ASP A 199 -7.01 15.81 20.81
N LYS A 200 -7.10 14.68 20.09
CA LYS A 200 -5.92 13.99 19.54
C LYS A 200 -5.80 14.19 18.04
N ILE A 201 -4.74 14.88 17.62
CA ILE A 201 -4.44 15.15 16.21
C ILE A 201 -3.20 14.37 15.81
N PHE A 202 -3.24 13.76 14.63
CA PHE A 202 -2.05 13.15 14.03
C PHE A 202 -1.57 13.96 12.84
N ILE A 203 -0.26 14.21 12.78
CA ILE A 203 0.43 14.76 11.62
C ILE A 203 1.23 13.62 10.96
N ILE A 204 0.99 13.34 9.67
CA ILE A 204 1.71 12.31 8.92
C ILE A 204 2.96 12.92 8.28
N GLY A 205 4.12 12.46 8.74
CA GLY A 205 5.43 12.86 8.21
C GLY A 205 5.69 12.34 6.80
N GLN A 206 6.56 13.03 6.07
CA GLN A 206 7.04 12.69 4.73
C GLN A 206 8.50 13.12 4.57
N GLN A 207 9.24 12.39 3.73
CA GLN A 207 10.68 12.62 3.46
C GLN A 207 10.97 13.87 2.59
N HIS A 208 10.14 14.93 2.65
CA HIS A 208 10.22 16.08 1.71
C HIS A 208 11.53 16.84 1.84
N VAL A 209 12.08 16.94 3.05
CA VAL A 209 13.38 17.58 3.31
C VAL A 209 14.52 16.72 2.75
N GLU A 210 14.50 15.40 2.99
CA GLU A 210 15.51 14.47 2.48
C GLU A 210 15.51 14.38 0.95
N THR A 211 14.35 14.52 0.32
CA THR A 211 14.22 14.56 -1.14
C THR A 211 14.41 15.95 -1.73
N LYS A 212 14.73 16.96 -0.89
CA LYS A 212 14.95 18.37 -1.29
C LYS A 212 13.74 19.01 -1.99
N TYR A 213 12.53 18.56 -1.67
CA TYR A 213 11.30 19.21 -2.17
C TYR A 213 10.97 20.47 -1.39
N LEU A 214 11.27 20.48 -0.09
CA LEU A 214 11.04 21.61 0.80
C LEU A 214 12.31 21.89 1.61
N SER A 215 12.46 23.15 2.02
CA SER A 215 13.43 23.49 3.05
C SER A 215 13.00 22.91 4.40
N LEU A 216 13.96 22.71 5.32
CA LEU A 216 13.63 22.30 6.68
C LEU A 216 12.73 23.33 7.38
N GLU A 217 13.01 24.62 7.19
CA GLU A 217 12.25 25.72 7.77
C GLU A 217 10.78 25.70 7.32
N THR A 218 10.54 25.60 6.01
CA THR A 218 9.19 25.47 5.43
C THR A 218 8.44 24.29 6.02
N TYR A 219 9.12 23.14 6.11
CA TYR A 219 8.52 21.91 6.59
C TYR A 219 8.16 21.95 8.08
N LEU A 220 9.04 22.51 8.92
CA LEU A 220 8.77 22.74 10.34
C LEU A 220 7.69 23.82 10.54
N GLY A 221 7.65 24.84 9.68
CA GLY A 221 6.63 25.89 9.70
C GLY A 221 5.20 25.35 9.50
N PHE A 222 5.04 24.37 8.61
CA PHE A 222 3.78 23.63 8.45
C PHE A 222 3.33 22.95 9.75
N ILE A 223 4.24 22.23 10.40
CA ILE A 223 3.95 21.52 11.65
C ILE A 223 3.61 22.53 12.76
N GLU A 224 4.39 23.60 12.85
CA GLU A 224 4.20 24.66 13.85
C GLU A 224 2.85 25.37 13.69
N ALA A 225 2.39 25.64 12.46
CA ALA A 225 1.10 26.25 12.20
C ALA A 225 -0.06 25.42 12.79
N ILE A 226 -0.03 24.10 12.60
CA ILE A 226 -1.04 23.20 13.19
C ILE A 226 -0.98 23.23 14.71
N ILE A 227 0.23 23.23 15.29
CA ILE A 227 0.41 23.26 16.74
C ILE A 227 -0.19 24.53 17.36
N LYS A 228 0.07 25.69 16.74
CA LYS A 228 -0.45 26.98 17.20
C LYS A 228 -1.97 27.07 17.07
N LYS A 229 -2.56 26.50 16.01
CA LYS A 229 -4.02 26.47 15.85
C LYS A 229 -4.73 25.66 16.94
N TYR A 230 -4.12 24.56 17.38
CA TYR A 230 -4.74 23.62 18.31
C TYR A 230 -3.94 23.48 19.61
N PRO A 231 -3.82 24.55 20.42
CA PRO A 231 -2.97 24.55 21.62
C PRO A 231 -3.46 23.58 22.71
N ASN A 232 -4.76 23.28 22.72
CA ASN A 232 -5.38 22.37 23.68
C ASN A 232 -5.44 20.91 23.20
N CYS A 233 -4.96 20.62 21.99
CA CYS A 233 -4.92 19.26 21.46
C CYS A 233 -3.55 18.62 21.72
N LYS A 234 -3.54 17.32 22.00
CA LYS A 234 -2.34 16.50 21.92
C LYS A 234 -2.05 16.19 20.46
N ILE A 235 -0.89 16.61 19.98
CA ILE A 235 -0.47 16.45 18.59
C ILE A 235 0.62 15.40 18.52
N THR A 236 0.38 14.35 17.73
CA THR A 236 1.35 13.31 17.48
C THR A 236 1.84 13.40 16.05
N TYR A 237 3.12 13.74 15.87
CA TYR A 237 3.78 13.71 14.57
C TYR A 237 4.30 12.30 14.29
N MET A 238 3.64 11.59 13.39
CA MET A 238 4.05 10.26 12.94
C MET A 238 5.19 10.40 11.93
N MET A 239 6.42 10.23 12.43
CA MET A 239 7.64 10.45 11.65
C MET A 239 7.77 9.41 10.53
N HIS A 240 8.14 9.87 9.34
CA HIS A 240 8.46 8.99 8.24
C HIS A 240 9.81 8.31 8.49
N ARG A 241 9.92 7.03 8.16
CA ARG A 241 11.09 6.15 8.44
C ARG A 241 12.46 6.61 7.90
N LYS A 242 12.51 7.65 7.08
CA LYS A 242 13.74 8.22 6.51
C LYS A 242 14.07 9.60 7.07
N GLU A 243 13.18 10.17 7.87
CA GLU A 243 13.44 11.43 8.57
C GLU A 243 14.35 11.17 9.77
N LEU A 244 15.09 12.21 10.16
CA LEU A 244 15.93 12.21 11.35
C LEU A 244 15.19 12.97 12.45
N GLU A 245 15.17 12.40 13.66
CA GLU A 245 14.41 12.96 14.79
C GLU A 245 14.94 14.32 15.24
N ASP A 246 16.25 14.51 15.27
CA ASP A 246 16.90 15.74 15.76
C ASP A 246 16.43 16.99 15.00
N LYS A 247 15.90 16.84 13.77
CA LYS A 247 15.30 17.93 13.00
C LYS A 247 14.07 18.56 13.68
N PHE A 248 13.41 17.82 14.57
CA PHE A 248 12.19 18.24 15.26
C PHE A 248 12.46 18.76 16.68
N GLU A 249 13.71 18.68 17.17
CA GLU A 249 14.11 19.18 18.49
C GLU A 249 13.67 20.64 18.75
N PRO A 250 13.78 21.59 17.79
CA PRO A 250 13.30 22.95 17.99
C PRO A 250 11.81 23.04 18.31
N LEU A 251 10.99 22.15 17.72
CA LEU A 251 9.55 22.14 17.96
C LEU A 251 9.21 21.42 19.27
N THR A 252 9.81 20.27 19.53
CA THR A 252 9.52 19.50 20.76
C THR A 252 9.96 20.22 22.03
N SER A 253 11.05 21.00 21.95
CA SER A 253 11.52 21.83 23.07
C SER A 253 10.61 23.02 23.35
N LYS A 254 9.93 23.53 22.31
CA LYS A 254 9.05 24.70 22.38
C LYS A 254 7.61 24.34 22.73
N TYR A 255 7.11 23.20 22.26
CA TYR A 255 5.70 22.82 22.35
C TYR A 255 5.50 21.53 23.13
N LYS A 256 5.01 21.64 24.37
CA LYS A 256 4.76 20.50 25.26
C LYS A 256 3.63 19.57 24.78
N ASN A 257 2.75 20.06 23.90
CA ASN A 257 1.65 19.27 23.34
C ASN A 257 2.02 18.50 22.07
N LEU A 258 3.28 18.58 21.61
CA LEU A 258 3.81 17.82 20.48
C LEU A 258 4.56 16.57 20.96
N GLU A 259 4.21 15.42 20.39
CA GLU A 259 4.92 14.15 20.55
C GLU A 259 5.40 13.64 19.19
N ILE A 260 6.67 13.23 19.10
CA ILE A 260 7.22 12.58 17.90
C ILE A 260 7.05 11.07 18.03
N LEU A 261 6.28 10.48 17.12
CA LEU A 261 6.06 9.04 17.06
C LEU A 261 6.95 8.40 16.00
N LYS A 262 7.95 7.64 16.46
CA LYS A 262 8.73 6.72 15.62
C LYS A 262 8.00 5.40 15.47
N SER A 263 7.06 5.33 14.52
CA SER A 263 6.36 4.07 14.25
C SER A 263 7.30 3.07 13.57
N ASP A 264 7.37 1.88 14.14
CA ASP A 264 7.90 0.68 13.48
C ASP A 264 6.87 -0.06 12.63
N THR A 265 5.61 0.37 12.77
CA THR A 265 4.44 -0.24 12.17
C THR A 265 3.98 0.56 10.94
N MET A 266 3.34 -0.12 9.99
CA MET A 266 2.74 0.51 8.81
C MET A 266 1.62 1.44 9.27
N GLY A 267 1.54 2.63 8.68
CA GLY A 267 0.59 3.65 9.12
C GLY A 267 -0.85 3.15 9.17
N GLU A 268 -1.32 2.45 8.14
CA GLU A 268 -2.69 1.91 8.11
C GLU A 268 -2.96 1.02 9.33
N LEU A 269 -2.03 0.11 9.63
CA LEU A 269 -2.16 -0.81 10.77
C LEU A 269 -2.16 -0.08 12.10
N TYR A 270 -1.24 0.89 12.26
CA TYR A 270 -1.17 1.70 13.46
C TYR A 270 -2.53 2.36 13.74
N PHE A 271 -3.12 3.02 12.73
CA PHE A 271 -4.40 3.71 12.90
C PHE A 271 -5.58 2.76 13.12
N ILE A 272 -5.71 1.67 12.37
CA ILE A 272 -6.83 0.74 12.56
C ILE A 272 -6.73 -0.04 13.89
N GLN A 273 -5.57 -0.08 14.53
CA GLN A 273 -5.37 -0.71 15.84
C GLN A 273 -5.58 0.25 17.02
N LEU A 274 -5.70 1.56 16.81
CA LEU A 274 -6.05 2.49 17.88
C LEU A 274 -7.38 2.09 18.51
N SER A 275 -7.49 2.23 19.83
CA SER A 275 -8.76 2.01 20.55
C SER A 275 -9.79 3.13 20.35
N TYR A 276 -9.41 4.20 19.64
CA TYR A 276 -10.22 5.39 19.39
C TYR A 276 -10.00 5.88 17.95
N GLN A 277 -10.91 6.72 17.46
CA GLN A 277 -10.69 7.51 16.25
C GLN A 277 -10.10 8.87 16.66
N PRO A 278 -9.01 9.36 16.06
CA PRO A 278 -8.47 10.68 16.41
C PRO A 278 -9.47 11.79 16.08
N PHE A 279 -9.21 13.00 16.59
CA PHE A 279 -9.99 14.19 16.21
C PHE A 279 -9.81 14.49 14.72
N MET A 280 -8.57 14.44 14.25
CA MET A 280 -8.16 14.75 12.88
C MET A 280 -6.85 14.04 12.54
N ILE A 281 -6.68 13.70 11.25
CA ILE A 281 -5.39 13.29 10.69
C ILE A 281 -5.07 14.24 9.55
N ILE A 282 -3.91 14.87 9.62
CA ILE A 282 -3.41 15.77 8.59
C ILE A 282 -2.05 15.28 8.13
N GLY A 283 -1.76 15.44 6.85
CA GLY A 283 -0.44 15.17 6.31
C GLY A 283 -0.26 15.97 5.03
N THR A 284 0.78 15.67 4.28
CA THR A 284 1.00 16.25 2.95
C THR A 284 0.61 15.21 1.90
N ALA A 285 1.16 15.21 0.68
CA ALA A 285 0.84 14.24 -0.38
C ALA A 285 1.27 12.77 -0.09
N SER A 286 0.82 12.18 1.02
CA SER A 286 1.11 10.82 1.49
C SER A 286 0.06 9.80 1.09
N THR A 287 0.48 8.65 0.57
CA THR A 287 -0.46 7.58 0.16
C THR A 287 -1.33 7.05 1.30
N LEU A 288 -0.84 7.18 2.54
CA LEU A 288 -1.55 6.79 3.75
C LEU A 288 -2.87 7.55 3.92
N LEU A 289 -2.95 8.81 3.48
CA LEU A 289 -4.19 9.60 3.62
C LEU A 289 -5.33 9.01 2.77
N PHE A 290 -5.03 8.38 1.63
CA PHE A 290 -6.04 7.71 0.83
C PHE A 290 -6.65 6.50 1.56
N SER A 291 -5.80 5.62 2.06
CA SER A 291 -6.24 4.42 2.77
C SER A 291 -6.98 4.81 4.06
N LEU A 292 -6.46 5.77 4.82
CA LEU A 292 -7.13 6.30 6.01
C LEU A 292 -8.49 6.92 5.71
N LYS A 293 -8.67 7.61 4.58
CA LYS A 293 -9.99 8.12 4.20
C LYS A 293 -11.01 7.01 3.92
N LYS A 294 -10.56 5.82 3.47
CA LYS A 294 -11.43 4.65 3.28
C LYS A 294 -11.70 3.93 4.60
N PHE A 295 -10.71 3.80 5.48
CA PHE A 295 -10.86 3.23 6.82
C PHE A 295 -11.75 4.10 7.72
N PHE A 296 -11.58 5.42 7.67
CA PHE A 296 -12.28 6.38 8.54
C PHE A 296 -13.09 7.38 7.69
N PRO A 297 -14.20 6.96 7.06
CA PRO A 297 -14.91 7.80 6.09
C PRO A 297 -15.46 9.11 6.69
N LYS A 298 -15.84 9.08 7.98
CA LYS A 298 -16.40 10.21 8.74
C LYS A 298 -15.33 11.09 9.41
N LEU A 299 -14.07 10.67 9.41
CA LEU A 299 -12.98 11.41 10.04
C LEU A 299 -12.46 12.51 9.11
N ASP A 300 -12.02 13.59 9.72
CA ASP A 300 -11.34 14.69 9.03
C ASP A 300 -9.91 14.24 8.67
N ILE A 301 -9.77 13.81 7.42
CA ILE A 301 -8.49 13.48 6.79
C ILE A 301 -8.13 14.61 5.84
N LEU A 302 -7.09 15.36 6.17
CA LEU A 302 -6.70 16.58 5.47
C LEU A 302 -5.33 16.42 4.81
N SER A 303 -5.16 17.08 3.67
CA SER A 303 -3.86 17.22 3.01
C SER A 303 -3.45 18.68 2.98
N TYR A 304 -2.35 18.99 3.64
CA TYR A 304 -1.72 20.30 3.60
C TYR A 304 -0.99 20.48 2.27
N VAL A 305 -1.28 21.60 1.61
CA VAL A 305 -0.68 22.00 0.34
C VAL A 305 0.26 23.16 0.60
N PHE A 306 1.50 23.03 0.13
CA PHE A 306 2.48 24.11 0.13
C PHE A 306 2.27 24.99 -1.09
N GLU A 307 2.56 26.28 -0.96
CA GLU A 307 2.52 27.21 -2.07
C GLU A 307 3.67 26.94 -3.06
N ASP A 308 3.47 27.27 -4.34
CA ASP A 308 4.44 26.95 -5.40
C ASP A 308 5.84 27.55 -5.14
N ASN A 309 5.89 28.72 -4.52
CA ASN A 309 7.14 29.40 -4.14
C ASN A 309 7.88 28.73 -2.96
N GLU A 310 7.22 27.84 -2.22
CA GLU A 310 7.82 27.07 -1.12
C GLU A 310 8.48 25.77 -1.63
N ILE A 311 8.16 25.35 -2.85
CA ILE A 311 8.63 24.10 -3.45
C ILE A 311 9.97 24.36 -4.16
N LEU A 312 11.05 23.77 -3.64
CA LEU A 312 12.43 24.02 -4.11
C LEU A 312 12.75 23.42 -5.47
N ALA A 313 11.95 22.46 -5.95
CA ALA A 313 12.16 21.82 -7.23
C ALA A 313 10.82 21.49 -7.90
N GLU A 314 10.64 21.89 -9.16
CA GLU A 314 9.54 21.41 -9.98
C GLU A 314 9.67 19.90 -10.17
N HIS A 315 8.94 19.16 -9.34
CA HIS A 315 8.89 17.73 -9.46
C HIS A 315 7.47 17.31 -9.81
N GLU A 316 7.30 16.87 -11.06
CA GLU A 316 6.02 16.41 -11.61
C GLU A 316 5.30 15.42 -10.69
N TRP A 317 6.06 14.59 -9.96
CA TRP A 317 5.52 13.66 -8.94
C TRP A 317 4.75 14.37 -7.81
N PHE A 318 5.26 15.49 -7.29
CA PHE A 318 4.64 16.23 -6.18
C PHE A 318 3.24 16.72 -6.58
N TYR A 319 3.15 17.38 -7.74
CA TYR A 319 1.89 17.85 -8.32
C TYR A 319 0.97 16.72 -8.76
N ASN A 320 1.50 15.64 -9.36
CA ASN A 320 0.70 14.50 -9.80
C ASN A 320 0.06 13.75 -8.61
N ASN A 321 0.68 13.74 -7.43
CA ASN A 321 0.03 13.23 -6.24
C ASN A 321 -1.15 14.12 -5.84
N TYR A 322 -1.00 15.45 -5.76
CA TYR A 322 -2.13 16.33 -5.41
C TYR A 322 -3.32 16.19 -6.38
N LYS A 323 -3.06 16.06 -7.69
CA LYS A 323 -4.13 15.74 -8.67
C LYS A 323 -4.87 14.44 -8.35
N SER A 324 -4.21 13.46 -7.75
CA SER A 324 -4.81 12.19 -7.33
C SER A 324 -5.63 12.36 -6.04
N PHE A 325 -5.20 13.24 -5.13
CA PHE A 325 -5.91 13.57 -3.89
C PHE A 325 -7.25 14.27 -4.14
N GLU A 326 -7.28 15.20 -5.09
CA GLU A 326 -8.50 15.90 -5.48
C GLU A 326 -9.58 14.92 -5.96
N LYS A 327 -9.19 13.95 -6.79
CA LYS A 327 -10.10 12.90 -7.28
C LYS A 327 -10.69 12.03 -6.17
N GLU A 328 -9.91 11.77 -5.13
CA GLU A 328 -10.35 10.99 -3.97
C GLU A 328 -11.06 11.83 -2.90
N LYS A 329 -11.35 13.10 -3.20
CA LYS A 329 -12.08 14.04 -2.31
C LYS A 329 -11.40 14.20 -0.94
N ILE A 330 -10.07 14.15 -0.91
CA ILE A 330 -9.31 14.56 0.28
C ILE A 330 -9.31 16.09 0.31
N LYS A 331 -9.72 16.68 1.43
CA LYS A 331 -9.79 18.14 1.57
C LYS A 331 -8.38 18.72 1.65
N PHE A 332 -8.11 19.69 0.80
CA PHE A 332 -6.90 20.49 0.88
C PHE A 332 -7.04 21.61 1.89
N VAL A 333 -5.94 21.87 2.58
CA VAL A 333 -5.79 22.99 3.51
C VAL A 333 -4.44 23.66 3.25
N LYS A 334 -4.38 24.96 3.47
CA LYS A 334 -3.19 25.80 3.30
C LYS A 334 -2.77 26.42 4.60
N LYS A 335 -1.67 27.18 4.59
CA LYS A 335 -1.16 27.87 5.77
C LYS A 335 -2.19 28.83 6.37
N GLU A 336 -2.96 29.52 5.55
CA GLU A 336 -3.97 30.49 5.99
C GLU A 336 -5.17 29.83 6.67
N ASP A 337 -5.35 28.52 6.43
CA ASP A 337 -6.30 27.73 7.18
C ASP A 337 -5.80 27.42 8.59
N PHE A 338 -4.58 27.82 9.02
CA PHE A 338 -4.02 27.52 10.34
C PHE A 338 -3.58 28.69 11.21
#